data_AF-A0A090Q2S5-F1
#
_entry.id   AF-A0A090Q2S5-F1
#
_cell.length_a   1.000
_cell.length_b   1.000
_cell.length_c   1.000
_cell.angle_alpha   90.00
_cell.angle_beta   90.00
_cell.angle_gamma   90.00
#
_symmetry.space_group_name_H-M   'P 1'
#
loop_
_entity.id
_entity.type
_entity.pdbx_description
1 polymer ?
#
loop_
_entity_poly.entity_id
_entity_poly.type
_entity_poly.pdbx_seq_one_letter_code
_entity_poly.pdbx_strand_id
1 'polypeptide(L)'
;MLSNMACSLIEHKRINTTLAKAKALKQFVEPIITKSKEDTTHNRRLTFSKLRSKEAVTQLFREVAVKVGDRPGGYTRIIKLGNRLGDNADMAMIELVDFNEVYQTGASKKTTRRSRRSRSSKAAVDTTTTNEEE
;
A
#
# COMPACT_ATOMS: atom_id res chain seq x y z
N MET A 1 0.23 -19.96 6.83
CA MET A 1 -0.63 -19.00 7.56
C MET A 1 -0.93 -17.73 6.75
N LEU A 2 0.08 -16.96 6.31
CA LEU A 2 -0.14 -15.67 5.60
C LEU A 2 -0.96 -15.81 4.30
N SER A 3 -0.76 -16.90 3.55
CA SER A 3 -1.55 -17.22 2.35
C SER A 3 -3.05 -17.19 2.62
N ASN A 4 -3.50 -17.91 3.66
CA ASN A 4 -4.94 -18.02 3.98
C ASN A 4 -5.51 -16.67 4.40
N MET A 5 -4.79 -15.90 5.23
CA MET A 5 -5.24 -14.56 5.62
C MET A 5 -5.30 -13.60 4.43
N ALA A 6 -4.38 -13.73 3.46
CA ALA A 6 -4.43 -12.93 2.24
C ALA A 6 -5.63 -13.29 1.36
N CYS A 7 -5.96 -14.58 1.22
CA CYS A 7 -7.19 -15.01 0.54
C CYS A 7 -8.42 -14.42 1.22
N SER A 8 -8.55 -14.56 2.55
CA SER A 8 -9.68 -14.00 3.29
C SER A 8 -9.77 -12.47 3.18
N LEU A 9 -8.63 -11.76 3.12
CA LEU A 9 -8.62 -10.31 2.91
C LEU A 9 -9.11 -9.93 1.50
N ILE A 10 -8.74 -10.71 0.47
CA ILE A 10 -9.17 -10.46 -0.91
C ILE A 10 -10.68 -10.73 -1.07
N GLU A 11 -11.17 -11.78 -0.42
CA GLU A 11 -12.57 -12.22 -0.47
C GLU A 11 -13.48 -11.25 0.28
N HIS A 12 -13.15 -10.93 1.53
CA HIS A 12 -14.02 -10.13 2.41
C HIS A 12 -13.69 -8.64 2.44
N LYS A 13 -12.61 -8.20 1.78
CA LYS A 13 -12.08 -6.82 1.71
C LYS A 13 -11.61 -6.23 3.05
N ARG A 14 -12.04 -6.80 4.18
CA ARG A 14 -11.64 -6.45 5.55
C ARG A 14 -11.59 -7.69 6.42
N ILE A 15 -10.61 -7.78 7.32
CA ILE A 15 -10.53 -8.84 8.33
C ILE A 15 -10.01 -8.27 9.67
N ASN A 16 -10.40 -8.91 10.77
CA ASN A 16 -9.91 -8.61 12.11
C ASN A 16 -8.86 -9.64 12.52
N THR A 17 -7.70 -9.17 12.99
CA THR A 17 -6.60 -10.03 13.42
C THR A 17 -5.75 -9.34 14.48
N THR A 18 -4.65 -9.94 14.91
CA THR A 18 -3.74 -9.29 15.86
C THR A 18 -2.84 -8.29 15.14
N LEU A 19 -2.39 -7.25 15.84
CA LEU A 19 -1.56 -6.17 15.27
C LEU A 19 -0.29 -6.71 14.59
N ALA A 20 0.38 -7.68 15.20
CA ALA A 20 1.57 -8.30 14.64
C ALA A 20 1.27 -9.03 13.32
N LYS A 21 0.16 -9.78 13.26
CA LYS A 21 -0.29 -10.49 12.05
C LYS A 21 -0.70 -9.52 10.96
N ALA A 22 -1.40 -8.43 11.30
CA ALA A 22 -1.79 -7.39 10.34
C ALA A 22 -0.56 -6.73 9.69
N LYS A 23 0.47 -6.40 10.49
CA LYS A 23 1.73 -5.82 9.97
C LYS A 23 2.47 -6.78 9.03
N ALA A 24 2.54 -8.07 9.38
CA ALA A 24 3.14 -9.08 8.52
C ALA A 24 2.31 -9.29 7.22
N LEU A 25 0.98 -9.33 7.34
CA LEU A 25 0.08 -9.49 6.20
C LEU A 25 0.22 -8.32 5.21
N LYS A 26 0.36 -7.09 5.71
CA LYS A 26 0.61 -5.91 4.86
C LYS A 26 1.84 -6.10 3.97
N GLN A 27 2.97 -6.52 4.54
CA GLN A 27 4.19 -6.75 3.76
C GLN A 27 4.02 -7.87 2.72
N PHE A 28 3.20 -8.87 3.03
CA PHE A 28 2.92 -10.00 2.14
C PHE A 28 1.99 -9.64 0.99
N VAL A 29 0.92 -8.88 1.24
CA VAL A 29 -0.16 -8.63 0.28
C VAL A 29 0.12 -7.45 -0.65
N GLU A 30 0.84 -6.41 -0.20
CA GLU A 30 1.12 -5.23 -1.04
C GLU A 30 1.83 -5.58 -2.35
N PRO A 31 2.89 -6.42 -2.38
CA PRO A 31 3.52 -6.83 -3.64
C PRO A 31 2.62 -7.71 -4.52
N ILE A 32 1.66 -8.43 -3.92
CA ILE A 32 0.69 -9.25 -4.65
C ILE A 32 -0.30 -8.36 -5.40
N ILE A 33 -0.83 -7.33 -4.73
CA ILE A 33 -1.74 -6.35 -5.33
C ILE A 33 -1.01 -5.52 -6.41
N THR A 34 0.26 -5.16 -6.19
CA THR A 34 1.05 -4.48 -7.23
C THR A 34 1.14 -5.33 -8.51
N LYS A 35 1.38 -6.64 -8.38
CA LYS A 35 1.45 -7.54 -9.55
C LYS A 35 0.11 -7.75 -10.23
N SER A 36 -1.00 -7.63 -9.51
CA SER A 36 -2.33 -7.82 -10.11
C SER A 36 -2.78 -6.66 -11.00
N LYS A 37 -2.10 -5.49 -10.94
CA LYS A 37 -2.40 -4.35 -11.81
C LYS A 37 -2.16 -4.66 -13.29
N GLU A 38 -1.24 -5.57 -13.58
CA GLU A 38 -0.94 -6.02 -14.94
C GLU A 38 -1.43 -7.47 -15.12
N ASP A 39 -2.51 -7.65 -15.88
CA ASP A 39 -3.09 -8.97 -16.13
C ASP A 39 -2.30 -9.74 -17.20
N THR A 40 -1.25 -10.42 -16.75
CA THR A 40 -0.46 -11.34 -17.58
C THR A 40 -0.50 -12.76 -17.02
N THR A 41 -0.37 -13.76 -17.89
CA THR A 41 -0.27 -15.17 -17.48
C THR A 41 0.87 -15.41 -16.50
N HIS A 42 1.99 -14.70 -16.66
CA HIS A 42 3.12 -14.77 -15.74
C HIS A 42 2.75 -14.25 -14.35
N ASN A 43 2.13 -13.06 -14.26
CA ASN A 43 1.71 -12.48 -12.98
C ASN A 43 0.64 -13.32 -12.28
N ARG A 44 -0.30 -13.91 -13.03
CA ARG A 44 -1.29 -14.86 -12.49
C ARG A 44 -0.62 -16.09 -11.89
N ARG A 45 0.36 -16.70 -12.56
CA ARG A 45 1.12 -17.86 -12.05
C ARG A 45 1.92 -17.52 -10.79
N LEU A 46 2.61 -16.38 -10.78
CA LEU A 46 3.36 -15.90 -9.61
C LEU A 46 2.47 -15.60 -8.41
N THR A 47 1.26 -15.09 -8.65
CA THR A 47 0.30 -14.78 -7.60
C THR A 47 -0.34 -16.06 -7.06
N PHE A 48 -0.65 -17.00 -7.95
CA PHE A 48 -1.18 -18.32 -7.58
C PHE A 48 -0.20 -19.13 -6.73
N SER A 49 1.12 -19.07 -7.00
CA SER A 49 2.10 -19.78 -6.17
C SER A 49 2.10 -19.32 -4.71
N LYS A 50 1.73 -18.04 -4.47
CA LYS A 50 1.66 -17.43 -3.13
C LYS A 50 0.33 -17.66 -2.43
N LEU A 51 -0.79 -17.52 -3.15
CA LEU A 51 -2.14 -17.59 -2.57
C LEU A 51 -2.71 -19.02 -2.56
N ARG A 52 -2.33 -19.85 -3.53
CA ARG A 52 -2.79 -21.23 -3.72
C ARG A 52 -4.31 -21.40 -3.82
N SER A 53 -5.05 -20.33 -4.08
CA SER A 53 -6.51 -20.32 -4.29
C SER A 53 -6.84 -19.70 -5.65
N LYS A 54 -7.60 -20.43 -6.47
CA LYS A 54 -8.04 -19.95 -7.80
C LYS A 54 -9.08 -18.84 -7.68
N GLU A 55 -9.95 -18.92 -6.68
CA GLU A 55 -11.04 -17.97 -6.45
C GLU A 55 -10.48 -16.61 -6.04
N ALA A 56 -9.62 -16.58 -5.02
CA ALA A 56 -8.94 -15.36 -4.58
C ALA A 56 -8.13 -14.72 -5.71
N VAL A 57 -7.41 -15.51 -6.52
CA VAL A 57 -6.67 -14.97 -7.69
C VAL A 57 -7.63 -14.38 -8.72
N THR A 58 -8.75 -15.03 -8.99
CA THR A 58 -9.74 -14.52 -9.96
C THR A 58 -10.32 -13.20 -9.50
N GLN A 59 -10.70 -13.11 -8.22
CA GLN A 59 -11.25 -11.90 -7.63
C GLN A 59 -10.24 -10.75 -7.54
N LEU A 60 -8.98 -11.08 -7.23
CA LEU A 60 -7.89 -10.11 -7.17
C LEU A 60 -7.70 -9.38 -8.51
N PHE A 61 -7.63 -10.12 -9.62
CA PHE A 61 -7.41 -9.52 -10.94
C PHE A 61 -8.67 -8.88 -11.54
N ARG A 62 -9.87 -9.38 -11.22
CA ARG A 62 -11.13 -8.85 -11.79
C ARG A 62 -11.67 -7.64 -11.04
N GLU A 63 -11.69 -7.69 -9.70
CA GLU A 63 -12.35 -6.65 -8.89
C GLU A 63 -11.32 -5.73 -8.24
N VAL A 64 -10.35 -6.32 -7.53
CA VAL A 64 -9.44 -5.54 -6.68
C VAL A 64 -8.48 -4.71 -7.51
N ALA A 65 -7.86 -5.30 -8.54
CA ALA A 65 -6.94 -4.61 -9.43
C ALA A 65 -7.59 -3.41 -10.13
N VAL A 66 -8.83 -3.58 -10.60
CA VAL A 66 -9.60 -2.53 -11.28
C VAL A 66 -9.92 -1.38 -10.31
N LYS A 67 -10.36 -1.69 -9.08
CA LYS A 67 -10.72 -0.66 -8.08
C LYS A 67 -9.49 0.09 -7.55
N VAL A 68 -8.35 -0.60 -7.43
CA VAL A 68 -7.07 0.00 -7.02
C VAL A 68 -6.50 0.94 -8.10
N GLY A 69 -6.68 0.58 -9.38
CA GLY A 69 -6.29 1.40 -10.53
C GLY A 69 -4.85 1.90 -10.43
N ASP A 70 -4.66 3.22 -10.53
CA ASP A 70 -3.34 3.84 -10.60
C ASP A 70 -2.71 4.18 -9.25
N ARG A 71 -3.27 3.71 -8.12
CA ARG A 71 -2.68 3.98 -6.81
C ARG A 71 -1.21 3.49 -6.78
N PRO A 72 -0.23 4.34 -6.39
CA PRO A 72 1.18 3.99 -6.45
C PRO A 72 1.63 3.01 -5.35
N GLY A 73 0.82 2.82 -4.30
CA GLY A 73 1.08 1.88 -3.21
C GLY A 73 0.23 2.19 -1.98
N GLY A 74 0.33 1.34 -0.96
CA GLY A 74 -0.46 1.47 0.26
C GLY A 74 -1.91 1.11 0.02
N TYR A 75 -2.13 -0.10 -0.50
CA TYR A 75 -3.45 -0.64 -0.82
C TYR A 75 -4.21 -1.10 0.43
N THR A 76 -3.48 -1.34 1.52
CA THR A 76 -4.04 -1.77 2.80
C THR A 76 -3.90 -0.72 3.89
N ARG A 77 -4.93 -0.63 4.73
CA ARG A 77 -4.96 0.17 5.96
C ARG A 77 -5.07 -0.74 7.16
N ILE A 78 -4.35 -0.42 8.23
CA ILE A 78 -4.44 -1.12 9.52
C ILE A 78 -5.00 -0.13 10.54
N ILE A 79 -6.09 -0.50 11.22
CA ILE A 79 -6.74 0.28 12.28
C ILE A 79 -6.65 -0.53 13.57
N LYS A 80 -6.18 0.07 14.65
CA LYS A 80 -6.16 -0.60 15.97
C LYS A 80 -7.57 -0.60 16.56
N LEU A 81 -8.00 -1.74 17.09
CA LEU A 81 -9.35 -1.89 17.67
C LEU A 81 -9.36 -1.93 19.21
N GLY A 82 -8.23 -2.24 19.84
CA GLY A 82 -8.12 -2.45 21.29
C GLY A 82 -7.54 -3.83 21.61
N ASN A 83 -7.64 -4.26 22.86
CA ASN A 83 -7.08 -5.53 23.32
C ASN A 83 -8.17 -6.61 23.43
N ARG A 84 -7.82 -7.84 23.08
CA ARG A 84 -8.73 -8.98 23.18
C ARG A 84 -8.88 -9.43 24.64
N LEU A 85 -10.12 -9.69 25.05
CA LEU A 85 -10.42 -10.25 26.36
C LEU A 85 -9.89 -11.69 26.46
N GLY A 86 -9.16 -12.00 27.53
CA GLY A 86 -8.61 -13.33 27.81
C GLY A 86 -7.09 -13.38 27.74
N ASP A 87 -6.50 -12.99 26.60
CA ASP A 87 -5.04 -13.01 26.40
C ASP A 87 -4.42 -11.61 26.23
N ASN A 88 -5.23 -10.56 26.36
CA ASN A 88 -4.85 -9.16 26.25
C ASN A 88 -4.09 -8.83 24.94
N ALA A 89 -4.28 -9.60 23.89
CA ALA A 89 -3.57 -9.39 22.62
C ALA A 89 -4.05 -8.13 21.91
N ASP A 90 -3.12 -7.31 21.40
CA ASP A 90 -3.44 -6.13 20.60
C ASP A 90 -4.14 -6.55 19.28
N MET A 91 -5.38 -6.11 19.11
CA MET A 91 -6.20 -6.37 17.93
C MET A 91 -6.14 -5.21 16.93
N ALA A 92 -6.21 -5.57 15.66
CA ALA A 92 -6.25 -4.64 14.55
C ALA A 92 -7.16 -5.16 13.43
N MET A 93 -7.90 -4.24 12.81
CA MET A 93 -8.59 -4.46 11.55
C MET A 93 -7.65 -4.10 10.41
N ILE A 94 -7.56 -4.97 9.40
CA ILE A 94 -6.88 -4.66 8.13
C ILE A 94 -7.90 -4.66 7.01
N GLU A 95 -7.92 -3.57 6.22
CA GLU A 95 -8.89 -3.34 5.13
C GLU A 95 -8.19 -2.89 3.84
N LEU A 96 -8.83 -3.15 2.70
CA LEU A 96 -8.45 -2.54 1.42
C LEU A 96 -8.96 -1.11 1.36
N VAL A 97 -8.05 -0.16 1.11
CA VAL A 97 -8.32 1.28 1.15
C VAL A 97 -9.43 1.69 0.18
N ASP A 98 -9.37 1.18 -1.06
CA ASP A 98 -10.27 1.57 -2.14
C ASP A 98 -11.65 0.90 -2.04
N PHE A 99 -11.88 0.03 -1.05
CA PHE A 99 -13.17 -0.63 -0.79
C PHE A 99 -13.93 0.00 0.39
N ASN A 100 -13.39 1.04 1.02
CA ASN A 100 -14.10 1.77 2.08
C ASN A 100 -15.00 2.87 1.46
N GLU A 101 -16.31 2.67 1.55
CA GLU A 101 -17.31 3.55 0.92
C GLU A 101 -17.76 4.72 1.83
N VAL A 102 -17.44 4.66 3.12
CA VAL A 102 -17.88 5.66 4.13
C VAL A 102 -17.16 7.00 3.97
N TYR A 103 -15.92 6.98 3.46
CA TYR A 103 -15.08 8.16 3.29
C TYR A 103 -14.73 8.41 1.82
N GLN A 104 -15.73 8.47 0.94
CA GLN A 104 -15.58 9.00 -0.42
C GLN A 104 -15.33 10.53 -0.35
N THR A 105 -14.17 10.94 0.16
CA THR A 105 -13.71 12.33 0.01
C THR A 105 -13.29 12.50 -1.45
N GLY A 106 -14.13 13.11 -2.26
CA GLY A 106 -13.78 13.51 -3.61
C GLY A 106 -12.56 14.42 -3.60
N ALA A 107 -11.40 13.94 -4.07
CA ALA A 107 -10.30 14.79 -4.54
C ALA A 107 -9.18 13.97 -5.19
N SER A 108 -9.00 14.26 -6.49
CA SER A 108 -7.83 14.13 -7.35
C SER A 108 -6.53 13.52 -6.79
N LYS A 109 -5.92 12.66 -7.62
CA LYS A 109 -4.51 12.23 -7.58
C LYS A 109 -3.56 13.41 -7.26
N LYS A 110 -3.14 13.59 -6.01
CA LYS A 110 -1.94 14.36 -5.67
C LYS A 110 -0.73 13.44 -5.81
N THR A 111 -0.02 13.59 -6.92
CA THR A 111 1.35 13.11 -7.08
C THR A 111 2.20 13.71 -5.96
N THR A 112 2.55 12.90 -4.96
CA THR A 112 3.60 13.28 -4.02
C THR A 112 4.93 13.13 -4.75
N ARG A 113 5.26 14.15 -5.55
CA ARG A 113 6.62 14.36 -6.07
C ARG A 113 7.51 14.55 -4.85
N ARG A 114 8.13 13.46 -4.40
CA ARG A 114 9.17 13.47 -3.38
C ARG A 114 10.33 14.28 -3.97
N SER A 115 10.32 15.59 -3.72
CA SER A 115 11.40 16.48 -4.12
C SER A 115 12.66 15.94 -3.47
N ARG A 116 13.58 15.46 -4.31
CA ARG A 116 14.97 15.24 -3.92
C ARG A 116 15.42 16.52 -3.25
N ARG A 117 15.92 16.35 -2.03
CA ARG A 117 16.59 17.34 -1.18
C ARG A 117 17.61 18.13 -2.02
N SER A 118 17.19 19.26 -2.57
CA SER A 118 18.07 20.31 -3.11
C SER A 118 17.87 21.57 -2.27
N ARG A 119 18.77 21.72 -1.29
CA ARG A 119 19.22 22.99 -0.68
C ARG A 119 20.23 22.56 0.38
N SER A 120 21.53 22.71 0.15
CA SER A 120 22.29 23.96 -0.02
C SER A 120 23.12 24.15 1.24
N SER A 121 24.41 23.87 1.12
CA SER A 121 25.43 24.69 1.75
C SER A 121 26.21 25.36 0.62
N LYS A 122 25.65 26.46 0.09
CA LYS A 122 26.38 27.53 -0.60
C LYS A 122 27.33 28.16 0.43
N ALA A 123 28.62 28.20 0.13
CA ALA A 123 29.33 29.33 -0.45
C ALA A 123 30.09 30.09 0.65
N ALA A 124 31.40 29.86 0.69
CA ALA A 124 32.35 30.71 1.39
C ALA A 124 32.42 32.06 0.68
N VAL A 125 32.48 33.10 1.50
CA VAL A 125 32.61 34.52 1.20
C VAL A 125 34.10 34.83 1.03
N ASP A 126 34.48 35.55 -0.03
CA ASP A 126 35.30 36.78 0.08
C ASP A 126 35.49 37.53 -1.27
N THR A 127 35.12 38.82 -1.25
CA THR A 127 35.79 40.08 -1.72
C THR A 127 36.67 40.06 -3.00
N THR A 128 36.74 41.05 -3.91
CA THR A 128 36.45 42.51 -3.87
C THR A 128 36.62 43.13 -5.29
N THR A 129 35.95 44.29 -5.50
CA THR A 129 36.30 45.49 -6.32
C THR A 129 36.26 45.53 -7.87
N THR A 130 35.25 46.25 -8.37
CA THR A 130 35.23 47.47 -9.24
C THR A 130 35.94 47.53 -10.61
N ASN A 131 35.14 47.80 -11.65
CA ASN A 131 35.19 48.92 -12.62
C ASN A 131 34.33 48.52 -13.85
N GLU A 132 33.16 49.12 -14.11
CA GLU A 132 32.92 50.37 -14.87
C GLU A 132 33.46 50.38 -16.32
N GLU A 133 32.50 50.39 -17.26
CA GLU A 133 32.44 51.08 -18.57
C GLU A 133 33.73 51.29 -19.39
N GLU A 134 33.88 50.55 -20.50
CA GLU A 134 33.83 50.99 -21.92
C GLU A 134 34.03 49.78 -22.86
#